data_AF-A0A2S9FAH3-F1
#
_entry.id   AF-A0A2S9FAH3-F1
#
_cell.length_a   1.000
_cell.length_b   1.000
_cell.length_c   1.000
_cell.angle_alpha   90.00
_cell.angle_beta   90.00
_cell.angle_gamma   90.00
#
_symmetry.space_group_name_H-M   'P 1'
#
loop_
_entity.id
_entity.type
_entity.pdbx_description
1 polymer ?
#
loop_
_entity_poly.entity_id
_entity_poly.type
_entity_poly.pdbx_seq_one_letter_code
_entity_poly.pdbx_strand_id
1 'polypeptide(L)'
;MQPEARGREEHLRIRVPPSAPARVVVLASGTGSLLASLLKSAVGAYPARVVAVGTDRVCTALDIAGEALVPTFTTALSEHPDRSAWDAA
;
A
#
# COMPACT_ATOMS: atom_id res chain seq x y z
N MET A 1 -13.16 49.44 -6.25
CA MET A 1 -13.07 48.57 -5.05
C MET A 1 -13.72 47.24 -5.40
N GLN A 2 -12.94 46.29 -5.91
CA GLN A 2 -13.42 44.95 -6.29
C GLN A 2 -13.48 44.06 -5.04
N PRO A 3 -14.50 43.20 -4.87
CA PRO A 3 -14.49 42.18 -3.83
C PRO A 3 -13.63 40.99 -4.27
N GLU A 4 -12.77 40.55 -3.37
CA GLU A 4 -11.75 39.53 -3.58
C GLU A 4 -12.35 38.16 -3.91
N ALA A 5 -11.99 37.63 -5.08
CA ALA A 5 -12.19 36.24 -5.43
C ALA A 5 -11.28 35.37 -4.56
N ARG A 6 -11.79 34.94 -3.39
CA ARG A 6 -11.21 33.86 -2.62
C ARG A 6 -11.47 32.55 -3.36
N GLY A 7 -10.55 32.19 -4.26
CA GLY A 7 -10.48 30.88 -4.90
C GLY A 7 -10.51 29.80 -3.82
N ARG A 8 -11.62 29.08 -3.73
CA ARG A 8 -11.67 27.82 -3.02
C ARG A 8 -10.90 26.84 -3.90
N GLU A 9 -9.71 26.44 -3.50
CA GLU A 9 -9.09 25.22 -4.02
C GLU A 9 -10.05 24.07 -3.72
N GLU A 10 -10.88 23.74 -4.71
CA GLU A 10 -11.62 22.49 -4.73
C GLU A 10 -10.57 21.38 -4.65
N HIS A 11 -10.46 20.79 -3.45
CA HIS A 11 -9.73 19.55 -3.24
C HIS A 11 -10.20 18.56 -4.30
N LEU A 12 -9.38 18.31 -5.32
CA LEU A 12 -9.72 17.46 -6.44
C LEU A 12 -10.02 16.06 -5.88
N ARG A 13 -11.30 15.75 -5.69
CA ARG A 13 -11.72 14.46 -5.16
C ARG A 13 -11.40 13.42 -6.21
N ILE A 14 -10.36 12.63 -5.95
CA ILE A 14 -10.04 11.46 -6.77
C ILE A 14 -11.29 10.57 -6.80
N ARG A 15 -11.86 10.38 -8.01
CA ARG A 15 -12.90 9.37 -8.23
C ARG A 15 -12.22 8.07 -8.62
N VAL A 16 -12.33 7.07 -7.76
CA VAL A 16 -11.91 5.71 -8.05
C VAL A 16 -13.16 4.85 -8.22
N PRO A 17 -13.34 4.15 -9.37
CA PRO A 17 -14.49 3.27 -9.57
C PRO A 17 -14.41 2.04 -8.65
N PRO A 18 -15.53 1.32 -8.44
CA PRO A 18 -15.50 0.05 -7.73
C PRO A 18 -14.57 -0.97 -8.40
N SER A 19 -13.81 -1.71 -7.59
CA SER A 19 -12.80 -2.68 -8.07
C SER A 19 -12.99 -4.09 -7.51
N ALA A 20 -14.14 -4.40 -6.92
CA ALA A 20 -14.41 -5.72 -6.36
C ALA A 20 -14.56 -6.79 -7.47
N PRO A 21 -13.91 -7.97 -7.37
CA PRO A 21 -12.97 -8.37 -6.31
C PRO A 21 -11.59 -7.71 -6.47
N ALA A 22 -11.18 -6.93 -5.47
CA ALA A 22 -9.99 -6.09 -5.55
C ALA A 22 -8.71 -6.87 -5.26
N ARG A 23 -7.64 -6.54 -5.99
CA ARG A 23 -6.28 -7.01 -5.73
C ARG A 23 -5.56 -5.96 -4.87
N VAL A 24 -5.15 -6.34 -3.67
CA VAL A 24 -4.50 -5.44 -2.71
C VAL A 24 -3.04 -5.82 -2.56
N VAL A 25 -2.16 -4.83 -2.72
CA VAL A 25 -0.76 -4.92 -2.34
C VAL A 25 -0.60 -4.16 -1.02
N VAL A 26 0.09 -4.76 -0.04
CA VAL A 26 0.38 -4.11 1.24
C VAL A 26 1.84 -3.71 1.28
N LEU A 27 2.12 -2.44 1.54
CA LEU A 27 3.48 -1.96 1.81
C LEU A 27 3.69 -1.86 3.33
N ALA A 28 4.74 -2.48 3.85
CA ALA A 28 5.02 -2.52 5.29
C ALA A 28 6.52 -2.38 5.60
N SER A 29 6.84 -1.78 6.74
CA SER A 29 8.23 -1.52 7.17
C SER A 29 8.54 -2.00 8.60
N GLY A 30 7.61 -2.72 9.23
CA GLY A 30 7.65 -3.02 10.67
C GLY A 30 6.93 -4.30 11.06
N THR A 31 6.28 -4.29 12.22
CA THR A 31 5.74 -5.50 12.88
C THR A 31 4.61 -6.19 12.12
N GLY A 32 3.92 -5.51 11.19
CA GLY A 32 2.90 -6.12 10.34
C GLY A 32 1.54 -6.37 11.01
N SER A 33 1.22 -5.74 12.13
CA SER A 33 -0.07 -5.93 12.82
C SER A 33 -1.30 -5.62 11.95
N LEU A 34 -1.21 -4.61 11.07
CA LEU A 34 -2.26 -4.32 10.09
C LEU A 34 -2.33 -5.38 8.99
N LEU A 35 -1.18 -5.86 8.50
CA LEU A 35 -1.12 -6.95 7.53
C LEU A 35 -1.82 -8.21 8.07
N ALA A 36 -1.50 -8.61 9.30
CA ALA A 36 -2.15 -9.75 9.95
C ALA A 36 -3.69 -9.58 10.01
N SER A 37 -4.16 -8.37 10.31
CA SER A 37 -5.59 -8.07 10.34
C SER A 37 -6.23 -8.17 8.94
N LEU A 38 -5.56 -7.64 7.91
CA LEU A 38 -6.03 -7.72 6.52
C LEU A 38 -6.10 -9.16 6.03
N LEU A 39 -5.06 -9.96 6.28
CA LEU A 39 -5.01 -11.37 5.88
C LEU A 39 -6.13 -12.19 6.55
N LYS A 40 -6.39 -11.94 7.83
CA LYS A 40 -7.51 -12.56 8.56
C LYS A 40 -8.87 -12.21 7.96
N SER A 41 -9.06 -10.97 7.52
CA SER A 41 -10.33 -10.50 6.96
C SER A 41 -10.55 -10.86 5.49
N ALA A 42 -9.48 -10.95 4.69
CA ALA A 42 -9.52 -11.11 3.24
C ALA A 42 -9.84 -12.55 2.77
N VAL A 43 -10.86 -13.17 3.37
CA VAL A 43 -11.34 -14.53 3.09
C VAL A 43 -12.84 -14.55 2.81
N GLY A 44 -13.35 -15.66 2.28
CA GLY A 44 -14.78 -15.83 1.99
C GLY A 44 -15.35 -14.71 1.09
N ALA A 45 -16.45 -14.09 1.52
CA ALA A 45 -17.14 -13.04 0.78
C ALA A 45 -16.48 -11.65 0.85
N TYR A 46 -15.34 -11.49 1.56
CA TYR A 46 -14.64 -10.20 1.59
C TYR A 46 -14.23 -9.79 0.17
N PRO A 47 -14.54 -8.55 -0.29
CA PRO A 47 -14.44 -8.17 -1.70
C PRO A 47 -13.01 -7.83 -2.16
N ALA A 48 -11.98 -8.35 -1.48
CA ALA A 48 -10.59 -8.14 -1.83
C ALA A 48 -9.69 -9.30 -1.38
N ARG A 49 -8.52 -9.42 -2.01
CA ARG A 49 -7.45 -10.35 -1.63
C ARG A 49 -6.12 -9.62 -1.57
N VAL A 50 -5.33 -9.90 -0.54
CA VAL A 50 -3.92 -9.50 -0.51
C VAL A 50 -3.19 -10.40 -1.49
N VAL A 51 -2.60 -9.80 -2.53
CA VAL A 51 -1.92 -10.54 -3.61
C VAL A 51 -0.40 -10.44 -3.54
N ALA A 52 0.13 -9.46 -2.81
CA ALA A 52 1.55 -9.30 -2.55
C ALA A 52 1.80 -8.42 -1.32
N VAL A 53 2.97 -8.59 -0.70
CA VAL A 53 3.48 -7.70 0.36
C VAL A 53 4.85 -7.17 -0.05
N GLY A 54 4.98 -5.85 -0.08
CA GLY A 54 6.22 -5.15 -0.36
C GLY A 54 6.82 -4.55 0.91
N THR A 55 8.13 -4.61 1.08
CA THR A 55 8.82 -3.92 2.18
C THR A 55 10.01 -3.10 1.70
N ASP A 56 10.41 -2.10 2.48
CA ASP A 56 11.62 -1.29 2.23
C ASP A 56 12.84 -1.81 3.01
N ARG A 57 12.66 -2.88 3.80
CA ARG A 57 13.66 -3.51 4.67
C ARG A 57 13.20 -4.90 5.11
N VAL A 58 14.14 -5.68 5.64
CA VAL A 58 13.80 -6.92 6.37
C VAL A 58 13.04 -6.57 7.65
N CYS A 59 11.82 -7.08 7.79
CA CYS A 59 10.97 -6.86 8.96
C CYS A 59 9.97 -8.02 9.15
N THR A 60 9.34 -8.08 10.32
CA THR A 60 8.38 -9.15 10.70
C THR A 60 7.18 -9.28 9.76
N ALA A 61 6.81 -8.23 9.03
CA ALA A 61 5.75 -8.32 8.03
C ALA A 61 6.06 -9.35 6.92
N LEU A 62 7.35 -9.60 6.61
CA LEU A 62 7.76 -10.64 5.66
C LEU A 62 7.44 -12.03 6.18
N ASP A 63 7.68 -12.29 7.47
CA ASP A 63 7.38 -13.57 8.11
C ASP A 63 5.87 -13.85 8.08
N ILE A 64 5.06 -12.84 8.48
CA ILE A 64 3.59 -12.91 8.45
C ILE A 64 3.07 -13.21 7.03
N ALA A 65 3.63 -12.55 6.00
CA ALA A 65 3.25 -12.80 4.62
C ALA A 65 3.64 -14.20 4.15
N GLY A 66 4.85 -14.66 4.51
CA GLY A 66 5.36 -15.99 4.20
C GLY A 66 4.53 -17.11 4.82
N GLU A 67 4.17 -17.00 6.09
CA GLU A 67 3.26 -17.94 6.78
C GLU A 67 1.89 -18.04 6.09
N ALA A 68 1.40 -16.93 5.54
CA ALA A 68 0.15 -16.87 4.79
C ALA A 68 0.30 -17.28 3.30
N LEU A 69 1.50 -17.70 2.86
CA LEU A 69 1.82 -18.03 1.47
C LEU A 69 1.53 -16.89 0.47
N VAL A 70 1.68 -15.65 0.91
CA VAL A 70 1.52 -14.46 0.07
C VAL A 70 2.87 -14.07 -0.52
N PRO A 71 2.98 -13.83 -1.84
CA PRO A 71 4.21 -13.38 -2.47
C PRO A 71 4.78 -12.12 -1.82
N THR A 72 6.08 -12.10 -1.57
CA THR A 72 6.79 -10.96 -0.98
C THR A 72 7.83 -10.38 -1.93
N PHE A 73 8.09 -9.08 -1.79
CA PHE A 73 9.23 -8.41 -2.41
C PHE A 73 9.81 -7.36 -1.45
N THR A 74 11.11 -7.09 -1.59
CA THR A 74 11.81 -6.06 -0.82
C THR A 74 12.50 -5.12 -1.80
N THR A 75 12.25 -3.82 -1.68
CA THR A 75 12.93 -2.77 -2.46
C THR A 75 13.61 -1.84 -1.47
N ALA A 76 14.87 -2.14 -1.10
CA ALA A 76 15.55 -1.43 -0.04
C ALA A 76 16.10 -0.08 -0.54
N LEU A 77 15.80 1.02 0.16
CA LEU A 77 16.26 2.35 -0.24
C LEU A 77 17.79 2.44 -0.39
N SER A 78 18.54 1.67 0.41
CA SER A 78 20.00 1.59 0.37
C SER A 78 20.57 0.94 -0.90
N GLU A 79 19.74 0.25 -1.69
CA GLU A 79 20.14 -0.36 -2.97
C GLU A 79 20.04 0.63 -4.14
N HIS A 80 19.61 1.87 -3.88
CA HIS A 80 19.47 2.92 -4.87
C HIS A 80 20.31 4.15 -4.51
N PRO A 81 20.85 4.88 -5.50
CA PRO A 81 21.69 6.05 -5.25
C PRO A 81 20.95 7.24 -4.62
N ASP A 82 19.64 7.33 -4.86
CA ASP A 82 18.78 8.37 -4.32
C ASP A 82 17.31 7.92 -4.27
N ARG A 83 16.45 8.81 -3.75
CA ARG A 83 15.00 8.54 -3.61
C ARG A 83 14.27 8.44 -4.95
N SER A 84 14.71 9.16 -5.98
CA SER A 84 14.07 9.13 -7.31
C SER A 84 14.37 7.82 -8.02
N ALA A 85 15.59 7.32 -7.90
CA ALA A 85 15.99 6.03 -8.45
C ALA A 85 15.27 4.85 -7.75
N TRP A 86 14.97 4.97 -6.45
CA TRP A 86 14.16 4.01 -5.72
C TRP A 86 12.69 4.01 -6.17
N ASP A 87 12.11 5.18 -6.44
CA ASP A 87 10.71 5.31 -6.88
C ASP A 87 10.46 4.74 -8.28
N ALA A 88 11.50 4.74 -9.13
CA ALA A 88 11.44 4.24 -10.50
C ALA A 88 11.74 2.74 -10.65
N ALA A 89 12.14 2.06 -9.57
CA ALA A 89 12.52 0.65 -9.56
C ALA A 89 11.31 -0.29 -9.44
#